data_AF-A0A2G9RKL1-F1
#
_entry.id   AF-A0A2G9RKL1-F1
#
_cell.length_a   1.000
_cell.length_b   1.000
_cell.length_c   1.000
_cell.angle_alpha   90.00
_cell.angle_beta   90.00
_cell.angle_gamma   90.00
#
_symmetry.space_group_name_H-M   'P 1'
#
loop_
_entity.id
_entity.type
_entity.pdbx_description
1 polymer ?
#
loop_
_entity_poly.entity_id
_entity_poly.type
_entity_poly.pdbx_seq_one_letter_code
_entity_poly.pdbx_strand_id
1 'polypeptide(L)'
;MPTYVNSVQTTHELECLQDHMEELIPDCREIVGNLTELESEDIQIEALLMRACEPIIQGYCHEVADNQIDSGDLMECLIQNKHQKEMNEKCMVGVTHFQLVIMWSDGTGRGEDQVSLGCTEFIPRISIQMKDFRFSYKFKMACKEDVLKLCPNIKQKVDVVICLSTTVRNDTLQDLKEQRVSLKCRKQLRVEELEMSEDIRLEPKLYDACKTDITSICPNIPFGNAQIIECLKESKKQLSPTCHQKIFKLQETEMMDPELDYTLMRVCKQMIKRFCSDTDPKNILLCLKQNKNTETMDPKCKQMITKRQITQNTDYRLNPILRKSCKADIPKFCQTIINNARDDTELEGLVISCLKLKYADQINSLCGEEAAAQEPTGQVEECLKMNLLKIKSPGCKKEVLNMLKESKADIFVDPVLHTACALDIKHHCAAIPPGKGRQMSCLIEALQDKMVRLQPECKKRLQDRLDMWSYAAKVAPADGFSDLAMQVMSSPSKNYILSVVMVSVCVLFLGGLLCGRITKKVTRELKDR
;
A
#
# COMPACT_ATOMS: atom_id res chain seq x y z
N MET A 1 -26.27 4.47 19.38
CA MET A 1 -26.07 3.14 18.75
C MET A 1 -27.46 2.56 18.54
N PRO A 2 -27.85 2.08 17.34
CA PRO A 2 -27.06 1.88 16.11
C PRO A 2 -26.75 3.24 15.41
N THR A 3 -26.33 3.39 14.14
CA THR A 3 -26.05 2.44 13.02
C THR A 3 -24.85 2.93 12.17
N TYR A 4 -24.50 2.20 11.10
CA TYR A 4 -23.80 2.68 9.89
C TYR A 4 -24.62 2.16 8.68
N VAL A 5 -25.62 2.91 8.21
CA VAL A 5 -26.39 2.61 6.97
C VAL A 5 -26.75 3.96 6.36
N ASN A 6 -26.24 4.24 5.15
CA ASN A 6 -26.78 5.20 4.17
C ASN A 6 -25.93 5.34 2.89
N SER A 7 -24.68 4.84 2.87
CA SER A 7 -23.83 4.82 1.65
C SER A 7 -23.90 3.52 0.84
N VAL A 8 -24.75 2.56 1.22
CA VAL A 8 -24.81 1.19 0.64
C VAL A 8 -26.08 1.01 -0.22
N GLN A 9 -27.13 1.81 0.03
CA GLN A 9 -28.47 1.56 -0.50
C GLN A 9 -28.66 2.15 -1.91
N THR A 10 -28.14 3.36 -2.16
CA THR A 10 -28.09 3.98 -3.50
C THR A 10 -27.28 3.17 -4.51
N THR A 11 -26.33 2.35 -4.06
CA THR A 11 -25.52 1.50 -4.94
C THR A 11 -26.32 0.30 -5.45
N HIS A 12 -27.09 -0.37 -4.58
CA HIS A 12 -27.88 -1.56 -4.93
C HIS A 12 -28.99 -1.31 -5.96
N GLU A 13 -29.62 -0.13 -5.96
CA GLU A 13 -30.70 0.17 -6.91
C GLU A 13 -30.18 0.40 -8.34
N LEU A 14 -29.09 1.15 -8.48
CA LEU A 14 -28.40 1.31 -9.75
C LEU A 14 -27.80 -0.01 -10.23
N GLU A 15 -27.26 -0.82 -9.31
CA GLU A 15 -26.77 -2.18 -9.58
C GLU A 15 -27.89 -3.12 -10.07
N CYS A 16 -29.11 -3.00 -9.53
CA CYS A 16 -30.29 -3.74 -9.99
C CYS A 16 -30.71 -3.34 -11.42
N LEU A 17 -30.74 -2.04 -11.73
CA LEU A 17 -31.00 -1.53 -13.08
C LEU A 17 -29.91 -1.99 -14.06
N GLN A 18 -28.65 -1.92 -13.64
CA GLN A 18 -27.48 -2.41 -14.35
C GLN A 18 -27.55 -3.92 -14.66
N ASP A 19 -28.04 -4.74 -13.72
CA ASP A 19 -28.20 -6.19 -13.94
C ASP A 19 -29.31 -6.53 -14.96
N HIS A 20 -30.34 -5.68 -15.09
CA HIS A 20 -31.47 -5.87 -16.01
C HIS A 20 -31.42 -4.92 -17.24
N MET A 21 -30.25 -4.37 -17.57
CA MET A 21 -30.06 -3.39 -18.65
C MET A 21 -30.59 -3.82 -20.04
N GLU A 22 -30.60 -5.12 -20.35
CA GLU A 22 -31.16 -5.62 -21.62
C GLU A 22 -32.70 -5.65 -21.65
N GLU A 23 -33.35 -5.53 -20.50
CA GLU A 23 -34.81 -5.51 -20.30
C GLU A 23 -35.33 -4.06 -20.16
N LEU A 24 -34.48 -3.11 -19.81
CA LEU A 24 -34.81 -1.68 -19.78
C LEU A 24 -35.20 -1.15 -21.17
N ILE A 25 -36.21 -0.28 -21.21
CA ILE A 25 -36.59 0.50 -22.40
C ILE A 25 -35.41 1.34 -22.94
N PRO A 26 -35.36 1.65 -24.26
CA PRO A 26 -34.17 2.25 -24.89
C PRO A 26 -33.64 3.51 -24.18
N ASP A 27 -34.51 4.47 -23.87
CA ASP A 27 -34.14 5.73 -23.24
C ASP A 27 -33.58 5.52 -21.82
N CYS A 28 -34.18 4.60 -21.05
CA CYS A 28 -33.71 4.25 -19.72
C CYS A 28 -32.36 3.50 -19.79
N ARG A 29 -32.19 2.61 -20.77
CA ARG A 29 -30.93 1.92 -21.04
C ARG A 29 -29.83 2.88 -21.45
N GLU A 30 -30.13 3.90 -22.27
CA GLU A 30 -29.17 4.93 -22.64
C GLU A 30 -28.77 5.78 -21.42
N ILE A 31 -29.73 6.20 -20.58
CA ILE A 31 -29.46 6.97 -19.37
C ILE A 31 -28.65 6.16 -18.35
N VAL A 32 -29.04 4.91 -18.06
CA VAL A 32 -28.31 4.02 -17.13
C VAL A 32 -26.93 3.65 -17.69
N GLY A 33 -26.81 3.46 -19.01
CA GLY A 33 -25.53 3.25 -19.70
C GLY A 33 -24.59 4.45 -19.56
N ASN A 34 -25.05 5.65 -19.91
CA ASN A 34 -24.30 6.90 -19.79
C ASN A 34 -23.93 7.21 -18.34
N LEU A 35 -24.86 7.01 -17.39
CA LEU A 35 -24.58 7.17 -15.97
C LEU A 35 -23.50 6.19 -15.51
N THR A 36 -23.57 4.93 -15.94
CA THR A 36 -22.57 3.91 -15.58
C THR A 36 -21.21 4.15 -16.24
N GLU A 37 -21.16 4.75 -17.44
CA GLU A 37 -19.90 5.21 -18.06
C GLU A 37 -19.32 6.39 -17.27
N LEU A 38 -20.13 7.37 -16.85
CA LEU A 38 -19.69 8.46 -15.97
C LEU A 38 -19.19 7.96 -14.59
N GLU A 39 -19.86 6.96 -14.00
CA GLU A 39 -19.36 6.27 -12.79
C GLU A 39 -18.05 5.49 -13.02
N SER A 40 -17.70 5.19 -14.27
CA SER A 40 -16.45 4.52 -14.63
C SER A 40 -15.29 5.52 -14.82
N GLU A 41 -15.58 6.83 -14.85
CA GLU A 41 -14.60 7.89 -15.08
C GLU A 41 -14.22 8.70 -13.81
N ASP A 42 -15.09 8.87 -12.79
CA ASP A 42 -14.70 9.56 -11.54
C ASP A 42 -15.45 9.11 -10.25
N ILE A 43 -14.79 9.28 -9.10
CA ILE A 43 -15.18 8.88 -7.73
C ILE A 43 -16.09 9.94 -7.06
N GLN A 44 -16.80 10.79 -7.82
CA GLN A 44 -17.30 12.10 -7.33
C GLN A 44 -18.80 12.39 -7.48
N ILE A 45 -19.68 11.39 -7.58
CA ILE A 45 -21.14 11.62 -7.68
C ILE A 45 -21.68 12.47 -6.51
N GLU A 46 -21.27 12.17 -5.28
CA GLU A 46 -21.71 12.91 -4.08
C GLU A 46 -21.24 14.39 -4.12
N ALA A 47 -20.00 14.64 -4.58
CA ALA A 47 -19.47 15.99 -4.73
C ALA A 47 -20.13 16.78 -5.89
N LEU A 48 -20.54 16.09 -6.96
CA LEU A 48 -21.29 16.70 -8.06
C LEU A 48 -22.72 17.06 -7.65
N LEU A 49 -23.38 16.21 -6.86
CA LEU A 49 -24.70 16.50 -6.30
C LEU A 49 -24.63 17.71 -5.35
N MET A 50 -23.70 17.71 -4.38
CA MET A 50 -23.52 18.84 -3.48
C MET A 50 -23.23 20.15 -4.23
N ARG A 51 -22.34 20.13 -5.23
CA ARG A 51 -22.06 21.31 -6.08
C ARG A 51 -23.29 21.76 -6.89
N ALA A 52 -24.16 20.85 -7.32
CA ALA A 52 -25.41 21.21 -7.98
C ALA A 52 -26.42 21.81 -7.00
N CYS A 53 -26.42 21.36 -5.75
CA CYS A 53 -27.33 21.79 -4.69
C CYS A 53 -26.87 23.03 -3.92
N GLU A 54 -25.63 23.49 -4.11
CA GLU A 54 -25.02 24.65 -3.45
C GLU A 54 -25.96 25.88 -3.27
N PRO A 55 -26.76 26.32 -4.26
CA PRO A 55 -27.66 27.47 -4.08
C PRO A 55 -28.75 27.24 -3.02
N ILE A 56 -29.24 26.00 -2.90
CA ILE A 56 -30.23 25.60 -1.90
C ILE A 56 -29.57 25.37 -0.55
N ILE A 57 -28.36 24.78 -0.54
CA ILE A 57 -27.57 24.58 0.68
C ILE A 57 -27.34 25.93 1.37
N GLN A 58 -26.81 26.92 0.64
CA GLN A 58 -26.53 28.25 1.19
C GLN A 58 -27.80 29.07 1.50
N GLY A 59 -28.87 28.90 0.71
CA GLY A 59 -30.11 29.67 0.86
C GLY A 59 -31.06 29.17 1.96
N TYR A 60 -31.11 27.85 2.19
CA TYR A 60 -32.15 27.20 2.99
C TYR A 60 -31.63 26.14 4.00
N CYS A 61 -30.42 25.60 3.81
CA CYS A 61 -29.85 24.55 4.67
C CYS A 61 -28.52 24.96 5.35
N HIS A 62 -28.23 26.27 5.41
CA HIS A 62 -26.94 26.82 5.87
C HIS A 62 -26.61 26.41 7.32
N GLU A 63 -27.61 26.39 8.21
CA GLU A 63 -27.44 25.97 9.61
C GLU A 63 -27.12 24.47 9.74
N VAL A 64 -27.52 23.64 8.78
CA VAL A 64 -27.19 22.21 8.76
C VAL A 64 -25.80 21.98 8.16
N ALA A 65 -25.44 22.75 7.12
CA ALA A 65 -24.17 22.64 6.44
C ALA A 65 -22.95 23.07 7.28
N ASP A 66 -23.07 24.13 8.09
CA ASP A 66 -21.96 24.65 8.90
C ASP A 66 -21.55 23.73 10.07
N ASN A 67 -22.49 22.94 10.60
CA ASN A 67 -22.30 22.22 11.86
C ASN A 67 -21.53 20.88 11.74
N GLN A 68 -21.07 20.49 10.54
CA GLN A 68 -20.42 19.19 10.25
C GLN A 68 -21.25 17.97 10.71
N ILE A 69 -22.58 18.09 10.71
CA ILE A 69 -23.49 17.00 11.03
C ILE A 69 -23.69 16.12 9.77
N ASP A 70 -24.08 14.87 10.00
CA ASP A 70 -24.13 13.76 9.06
C ASP A 70 -24.75 14.11 7.67
N SER A 71 -24.26 13.47 6.60
CA SER A 71 -24.75 13.71 5.23
C SER A 71 -26.26 13.49 5.07
N GLY A 72 -26.86 12.70 5.97
CA GLY A 72 -28.31 12.45 6.02
C GLY A 72 -29.14 13.70 6.31
N ASP A 73 -28.80 14.47 7.34
CA ASP A 73 -29.60 15.63 7.80
C ASP A 73 -29.62 16.74 6.73
N LEU A 74 -28.47 16.95 6.07
CA LEU A 74 -28.37 17.90 4.96
C LEU A 74 -29.21 17.46 3.77
N MET A 75 -29.24 16.16 3.46
CA MET A 75 -30.07 15.63 2.37
C MET A 75 -31.56 15.68 2.69
N GLU A 76 -31.97 15.46 3.94
CA GLU A 76 -33.36 15.64 4.38
C GLU A 76 -33.80 17.11 4.21
N CYS A 77 -32.95 18.07 4.58
CA CYS A 77 -33.21 19.50 4.33
C CYS A 77 -33.36 19.83 2.81
N LEU A 78 -32.53 19.22 1.96
CA LEU A 78 -32.66 19.35 0.50
C LEU A 78 -33.98 18.78 -0.03
N ILE A 79 -34.43 17.64 0.50
CA ILE A 79 -35.72 17.02 0.15
C ILE A 79 -36.89 17.92 0.52
N GLN A 80 -36.87 18.52 1.72
CA GLN A 80 -37.90 19.46 2.18
C GLN A 80 -37.96 20.72 1.28
N ASN A 81 -36.82 21.13 0.71
CA ASN A 81 -36.68 22.31 -0.16
C ASN A 81 -36.66 22.00 -1.67
N LYS A 82 -37.04 20.79 -2.10
CA LYS A 82 -36.96 20.36 -3.52
C LYS A 82 -37.82 21.14 -4.53
N HIS A 83 -38.67 22.05 -4.05
CA HIS A 83 -39.58 22.86 -4.87
C HIS A 83 -39.22 24.36 -4.91
N GLN A 84 -38.12 24.79 -4.28
CA GLN A 84 -37.65 26.18 -4.36
C GLN A 84 -37.18 26.51 -5.79
N LYS A 85 -37.24 27.79 -6.19
CA LYS A 85 -36.94 28.21 -7.58
C LYS A 85 -35.44 28.16 -7.92
N GLU A 86 -34.61 28.17 -6.89
CA GLU A 86 -33.15 28.09 -6.94
C GLU A 86 -32.69 26.63 -7.14
N MET A 87 -33.61 25.67 -7.08
CA MET A 87 -33.38 24.23 -7.27
C MET A 87 -33.26 23.92 -8.78
N ASN A 88 -32.03 23.86 -9.29
CA ASN A 88 -31.79 23.48 -10.69
C ASN A 88 -32.11 21.99 -10.93
N GLU A 89 -32.36 21.63 -12.20
CA GLU A 89 -32.75 20.28 -12.62
C GLU A 89 -31.80 19.18 -12.12
N LYS A 90 -30.48 19.45 -12.06
CA LYS A 90 -29.49 18.46 -11.63
C LYS A 90 -29.59 18.15 -10.15
N CYS A 91 -29.75 19.16 -9.29
CA CYS A 91 -30.02 18.93 -7.88
C CYS A 91 -31.42 18.34 -7.68
N MET A 92 -32.44 18.84 -8.40
CA MET A 92 -33.82 18.33 -8.29
C MET A 92 -33.90 16.83 -8.57
N VAL A 93 -33.24 16.35 -9.63
CA VAL A 93 -33.17 14.91 -9.98
C VAL A 93 -32.46 14.11 -8.88
N GLY A 94 -31.29 14.56 -8.41
CA GLY A 94 -30.54 13.84 -7.36
C GLY A 94 -31.23 13.80 -6.00
N VAL A 95 -31.87 14.90 -5.61
CA VAL A 95 -32.68 14.99 -4.37
C VAL A 95 -33.96 14.14 -4.47
N THR A 96 -34.61 14.13 -5.65
CA THR A 96 -35.79 13.28 -5.88
C THR A 96 -35.41 11.79 -5.87
N HIS A 97 -34.26 11.42 -6.44
CA HIS A 97 -33.71 10.06 -6.34
C HIS A 97 -33.51 9.67 -4.87
N PHE A 98 -32.85 10.50 -4.06
CA PHE A 98 -32.63 10.20 -2.65
C PHE A 98 -33.94 10.08 -1.85
N GLN A 99 -34.95 10.92 -2.14
CA GLN A 99 -36.26 10.82 -1.50
C GLN A 99 -36.96 9.49 -1.81
N LEU A 100 -36.88 8.99 -3.04
CA LEU A 100 -37.48 7.71 -3.43
C LEU A 100 -36.85 6.54 -2.66
N VAL A 101 -35.52 6.56 -2.50
CA VAL A 101 -34.76 5.57 -1.69
C VAL A 101 -35.27 5.54 -0.23
N ILE A 102 -35.45 6.71 0.41
CA ILE A 102 -35.99 6.78 1.79
C ILE A 102 -37.40 6.20 1.85
N MET A 103 -38.28 6.59 0.92
CA MET A 103 -39.68 6.12 0.89
C MET A 103 -39.80 4.60 0.73
N TRP A 104 -38.82 3.97 0.08
CA TRP A 104 -38.73 2.51 -0.06
C TRP A 104 -38.12 1.85 1.18
N SER A 105 -37.16 2.50 1.86
CA SER A 105 -36.56 2.01 3.11
C SER A 105 -37.56 1.97 4.28
N ASP A 106 -38.49 2.93 4.35
CA ASP A 106 -39.45 3.05 5.46
C ASP A 106 -40.77 2.29 5.23
N GLY A 107 -40.92 1.57 4.11
CA GLY A 107 -42.10 0.74 3.82
C GLY A 107 -43.41 1.52 3.65
N THR A 108 -43.34 2.85 3.42
CA THR A 108 -44.53 3.72 3.29
C THR A 108 -45.02 3.86 1.83
N GLY A 109 -44.31 3.27 0.87
CA GLY A 109 -44.67 3.25 -0.54
C GLY A 109 -45.92 2.40 -0.84
N ARG A 110 -47.07 3.05 -1.07
CA ARG A 110 -48.25 2.40 -1.67
C ARG A 110 -48.00 2.09 -3.15
N GLY A 111 -47.57 0.86 -3.47
CA GLY A 111 -47.32 0.44 -4.86
C GLY A 111 -46.73 -0.96 -5.07
N GLU A 112 -47.13 -1.98 -4.31
CA GLU A 112 -46.51 -3.33 -4.38
C GLU A 112 -46.85 -4.18 -5.64
N ASP A 113 -47.85 -3.76 -6.46
CA ASP A 113 -48.50 -4.63 -7.46
C ASP A 113 -48.05 -4.46 -8.93
N GLN A 114 -46.98 -3.70 -9.26
CA GLN A 114 -46.56 -3.53 -10.67
C GLN A 114 -45.09 -3.78 -11.01
N VAL A 115 -44.15 -3.72 -10.05
CA VAL A 115 -42.73 -4.01 -10.33
C VAL A 115 -42.43 -5.51 -10.21
N SER A 116 -43.15 -6.20 -9.31
CA SER A 116 -42.97 -7.61 -8.98
C SER A 116 -43.41 -8.60 -10.07
N LEU A 117 -44.32 -8.20 -10.97
CA LEU A 117 -44.92 -9.10 -11.97
C LEU A 117 -44.15 -9.17 -13.30
N GLY A 118 -43.18 -8.29 -13.53
CA GLY A 118 -42.39 -8.27 -14.77
C GLY A 118 -41.25 -9.29 -14.84
N CYS A 119 -40.82 -9.84 -13.69
CA CYS A 119 -39.56 -10.59 -13.60
C CYS A 119 -39.70 -12.13 -13.68
N THR A 120 -40.88 -12.69 -13.93
CA THR A 120 -41.11 -14.16 -13.82
C THR A 120 -41.62 -14.88 -15.07
N GLU A 121 -42.10 -14.20 -16.11
CA GLU A 121 -42.46 -14.84 -17.38
C GLU A 121 -42.00 -14.04 -18.60
N PHE A 122 -41.01 -14.58 -19.33
CA PHE A 122 -40.81 -14.54 -20.80
C PHE A 122 -39.33 -14.77 -21.16
N ILE A 123 -38.91 -16.05 -21.24
CA ILE A 123 -37.61 -16.42 -21.81
C ILE A 123 -37.78 -16.98 -23.23
N PRO A 124 -37.28 -16.26 -24.26
CA PRO A 124 -36.73 -16.85 -25.47
C PRO A 124 -35.20 -17.00 -25.33
N ARG A 125 -34.68 -18.15 -25.75
CA ARG A 125 -33.25 -18.49 -25.67
C ARG A 125 -32.39 -17.64 -26.63
N ILE A 126 -31.15 -17.32 -26.21
CA ILE A 126 -29.85 -17.45 -26.93
C ILE A 126 -28.89 -16.29 -26.57
N SER A 127 -27.83 -16.60 -25.82
CA SER A 127 -26.42 -16.16 -25.98
C SER A 127 -25.66 -16.35 -24.67
N ILE A 128 -25.15 -17.58 -24.45
CA ILE A 128 -24.53 -18.03 -23.21
C ILE A 128 -23.01 -17.83 -23.29
N GLN A 129 -22.47 -16.80 -22.61
CA GLN A 129 -21.06 -16.74 -22.15
C GLN A 129 -20.87 -15.79 -20.94
N MET A 130 -21.60 -14.67 -20.85
CA MET A 130 -21.53 -13.76 -19.69
C MET A 130 -22.85 -13.56 -18.94
N LYS A 131 -24.00 -13.94 -19.53
CA LYS A 131 -25.34 -13.68 -18.95
C LYS A 131 -25.60 -14.45 -17.65
N ASP A 132 -25.05 -15.65 -17.51
CA ASP A 132 -25.26 -16.51 -16.34
C ASP A 132 -24.35 -16.18 -15.14
N PHE A 133 -23.48 -15.17 -15.26
CA PHE A 133 -22.53 -14.77 -14.22
C PHE A 133 -22.87 -13.39 -13.65
N ARG A 134 -23.02 -13.30 -12.32
CA ARG A 134 -23.14 -12.04 -11.57
C ARG A 134 -21.81 -11.27 -11.53
N PHE A 135 -21.45 -10.69 -12.67
CA PHE A 135 -20.48 -9.61 -12.81
C PHE A 135 -21.16 -8.27 -12.67
N SER A 136 -20.45 -7.28 -12.15
CA SER A 136 -20.86 -5.88 -12.26
C SER A 136 -21.13 -5.51 -13.73
N TYR A 137 -22.12 -4.67 -14.02
CA TYR A 137 -22.38 -4.22 -15.39
C TYR A 137 -21.16 -3.47 -15.97
N LYS A 138 -20.41 -2.76 -15.12
CA LYS A 138 -19.14 -2.12 -15.47
C LYS A 138 -18.14 -3.14 -16.04
N PHE A 139 -17.94 -4.28 -15.37
CA PHE A 139 -17.12 -5.36 -15.92
C PHE A 139 -17.73 -5.97 -17.18
N LYS A 140 -19.04 -6.26 -17.19
CA LYS A 140 -19.75 -6.82 -18.36
C LYS A 140 -19.51 -5.97 -19.60
N MET A 141 -19.64 -4.64 -19.53
CA MET A 141 -19.41 -3.75 -20.68
C MET A 141 -17.93 -3.59 -21.02
N ALA A 142 -17.07 -3.38 -20.03
CA ALA A 142 -15.65 -3.13 -20.28
C ALA A 142 -14.92 -4.35 -20.87
N CYS A 143 -15.33 -5.57 -20.50
CA CYS A 143 -14.65 -6.83 -20.88
C CYS A 143 -15.37 -7.68 -21.93
N LYS A 144 -16.58 -7.31 -22.40
CA LYS A 144 -17.39 -8.13 -23.33
C LYS A 144 -16.60 -8.65 -24.53
N GLU A 145 -15.92 -7.75 -25.25
CA GLU A 145 -15.17 -8.11 -26.46
C GLU A 145 -13.92 -8.94 -26.15
N ASP A 146 -13.21 -8.59 -25.08
CA ASP A 146 -12.01 -9.31 -24.63
C ASP A 146 -12.34 -10.75 -24.22
N VAL A 147 -13.44 -10.97 -23.49
CA VAL A 147 -13.91 -12.31 -23.10
C VAL A 147 -14.24 -13.17 -24.32
N LEU A 148 -15.08 -12.65 -25.23
CA LEU A 148 -15.48 -13.36 -26.45
C LEU A 148 -14.30 -13.73 -27.35
N LYS A 149 -13.24 -12.92 -27.35
CA LYS A 149 -12.05 -13.09 -28.18
C LYS A 149 -10.98 -13.98 -27.57
N LEU A 150 -10.79 -13.92 -26.25
CA LEU A 150 -9.61 -14.49 -25.57
C LEU A 150 -9.93 -15.72 -24.71
N CYS A 151 -11.18 -15.88 -24.27
CA CYS A 151 -11.54 -16.85 -23.24
C CYS A 151 -12.64 -17.83 -23.72
N PRO A 152 -12.31 -18.81 -24.58
CA PRO A 152 -13.27 -19.83 -25.00
C PRO A 152 -13.60 -20.83 -23.87
N ASN A 153 -14.83 -21.35 -23.86
CA ASN A 153 -15.29 -22.47 -23.02
C ASN A 153 -15.31 -22.23 -21.49
N ILE A 154 -15.59 -21.01 -21.05
CA ILE A 154 -15.77 -20.64 -19.63
C ILE A 154 -17.04 -21.29 -19.06
N LYS A 155 -16.99 -21.77 -17.80
CA LYS A 155 -18.13 -22.35 -17.08
C LYS A 155 -18.51 -21.65 -15.77
N GLN A 156 -17.63 -20.83 -15.18
CA GLN A 156 -17.89 -20.12 -13.93
C GLN A 156 -17.42 -18.65 -14.01
N LYS A 157 -18.01 -17.76 -13.18
CA LYS A 157 -17.57 -16.35 -13.00
C LYS A 157 -16.05 -16.29 -12.82
N VAL A 158 -15.53 -17.09 -11.88
CA VAL A 158 -14.11 -17.18 -11.52
C VAL A 158 -13.21 -17.53 -12.71
N ASP A 159 -13.67 -18.37 -13.64
CA ASP A 159 -12.86 -18.77 -14.81
C ASP A 159 -12.62 -17.59 -15.78
N VAL A 160 -13.56 -16.64 -15.90
CA VAL A 160 -13.39 -15.44 -16.73
C VAL A 160 -12.25 -14.57 -16.18
N VAL A 161 -12.30 -14.30 -14.87
CA VAL A 161 -11.31 -13.46 -14.18
C VAL A 161 -9.93 -14.11 -14.29
N ILE A 162 -9.82 -15.41 -13.99
CA ILE A 162 -8.56 -16.18 -14.13
C ILE A 162 -8.03 -16.15 -15.57
N CYS A 163 -8.90 -16.28 -16.58
CA CYS A 163 -8.47 -16.27 -17.98
C CYS A 163 -7.91 -14.91 -18.41
N LEU A 164 -8.65 -13.83 -18.15
CA LEU A 164 -8.22 -12.48 -18.49
C LEU A 164 -6.98 -12.07 -17.70
N SER A 165 -6.93 -12.33 -16.39
CA SER A 165 -5.77 -11.96 -15.57
C SER A 165 -4.53 -12.77 -15.90
N THR A 166 -4.68 -14.05 -16.21
CA THR A 166 -3.57 -14.86 -16.73
C THR A 166 -3.06 -14.33 -18.06
N THR A 167 -3.94 -13.82 -18.92
CA THR A 167 -3.55 -13.20 -20.19
C THR A 167 -2.76 -11.90 -19.94
N VAL A 168 -3.28 -10.99 -19.12
CA VAL A 168 -2.60 -9.73 -18.72
C VAL A 168 -1.24 -10.00 -18.08
N ARG A 169 -1.18 -10.97 -17.16
CA ARG A 169 0.05 -11.36 -16.47
C ARG A 169 1.09 -11.95 -17.44
N ASN A 170 0.68 -12.83 -18.35
CA ASN A 170 1.58 -13.40 -19.36
C ASN A 170 2.13 -12.33 -20.30
N ASP A 171 1.29 -11.40 -20.76
CA ASP A 171 1.71 -10.28 -21.61
C ASP A 171 2.66 -9.34 -20.87
N THR A 172 2.42 -9.11 -19.57
CA THR A 172 3.32 -8.34 -18.68
C THR A 172 4.67 -9.03 -18.48
N LEU A 173 4.69 -10.36 -18.35
CA LEU A 173 5.93 -11.14 -18.16
C LEU A 173 6.77 -11.27 -19.45
N GLN A 174 6.16 -11.06 -20.61
CA GLN A 174 6.82 -11.06 -21.92
C GLN A 174 7.27 -9.65 -22.37
N ASP A 175 7.12 -8.63 -21.50
CA ASP A 175 7.39 -7.22 -21.80
C ASP A 175 6.71 -6.75 -23.12
N LEU A 176 5.50 -7.26 -23.40
CA LEU A 176 4.76 -6.88 -24.61
C LEU A 176 4.33 -5.41 -24.51
N LYS A 177 4.69 -4.63 -25.54
CA LYS A 177 4.41 -3.19 -25.63
C LYS A 177 2.91 -2.86 -25.60
N GLU A 178 2.08 -3.76 -26.11
CA GLU A 178 0.62 -3.71 -26.05
C GLU A 178 0.09 -5.03 -25.50
N GLN A 179 -0.84 -4.95 -24.54
CA GLN A 179 -1.47 -6.11 -23.91
C GLN A 179 -2.74 -6.47 -24.68
N ARG A 180 -3.04 -7.77 -24.79
CA ARG A 180 -4.16 -8.29 -25.59
C ARG A 180 -5.54 -7.95 -25.01
N VAL A 181 -5.61 -7.72 -23.70
CA VAL A 181 -6.81 -7.26 -22.98
C VAL A 181 -6.86 -5.73 -22.99
N SER A 182 -7.99 -5.16 -23.39
CA SER A 182 -8.18 -3.71 -23.53
C SER A 182 -7.90 -2.94 -22.22
N LEU A 183 -7.54 -1.65 -22.32
CA LEU A 183 -7.33 -0.81 -21.13
C LEU A 183 -8.61 -0.65 -20.29
N LYS A 184 -9.79 -0.55 -20.94
CA LYS A 184 -11.09 -0.49 -20.25
C LYS A 184 -11.33 -1.78 -19.46
N CYS A 185 -11.18 -2.95 -20.09
CA CYS A 185 -11.33 -4.23 -19.39
C CYS A 185 -10.31 -4.41 -18.26
N ARG A 186 -9.01 -4.11 -18.48
CA ARG A 186 -7.97 -4.24 -17.45
C ARG A 186 -8.25 -3.45 -16.18
N LYS A 187 -8.90 -2.28 -16.28
CA LYS A 187 -9.34 -1.50 -15.11
C LYS A 187 -10.44 -2.23 -14.32
N GLN A 188 -11.48 -2.72 -14.99
CA GLN A 188 -12.60 -3.41 -14.31
C GLN A 188 -12.22 -4.82 -13.82
N LEU A 189 -11.35 -5.51 -14.56
CA LEU A 189 -10.77 -6.79 -14.14
C LEU A 189 -10.05 -6.67 -12.80
N ARG A 190 -9.28 -5.60 -12.59
CA ARG A 190 -8.63 -5.30 -11.31
C ARG A 190 -9.60 -5.12 -10.15
N VAL A 191 -10.79 -4.57 -10.41
CA VAL A 191 -11.84 -4.44 -9.38
C VAL A 191 -12.35 -5.83 -8.99
N GLU A 192 -12.72 -6.67 -9.96
CA GLU A 192 -13.20 -8.03 -9.68
C GLU A 192 -12.09 -8.93 -9.07
N GLU A 193 -10.81 -8.75 -9.44
CA GLU A 193 -9.67 -9.42 -8.78
C GLU A 193 -9.51 -8.98 -7.31
N LEU A 194 -9.64 -7.69 -7.03
CA LEU A 194 -9.58 -7.14 -5.67
C LEU A 194 -10.76 -7.62 -4.81
N GLU A 195 -11.98 -7.64 -5.37
CA GLU A 195 -13.17 -8.20 -4.72
C GLU A 195 -13.03 -9.69 -4.44
N MET A 196 -12.48 -10.48 -5.38
CA MET A 196 -12.18 -11.89 -5.14
C MET A 196 -11.19 -12.09 -3.99
N SER A 197 -10.23 -11.17 -3.81
CA SER A 197 -9.28 -11.22 -2.68
C SER A 197 -9.87 -10.78 -1.32
N GLU A 198 -11.14 -10.31 -1.28
CA GLU A 198 -11.82 -10.02 -0.01
C GLU A 198 -12.16 -11.29 0.78
N ASP A 199 -12.58 -12.36 0.09
CA ASP A 199 -13.07 -13.57 0.76
C ASP A 199 -12.51 -14.81 0.07
N ILE A 200 -11.78 -15.61 0.83
CA ILE A 200 -11.20 -16.89 0.39
C ILE A 200 -12.21 -17.80 -0.34
N ARG A 201 -13.51 -17.72 0.00
CA ARG A 201 -14.58 -18.49 -0.65
C ARG A 201 -14.80 -18.12 -2.12
N LEU A 202 -14.40 -16.92 -2.54
CA LEU A 202 -14.43 -16.44 -3.93
C LEU A 202 -13.27 -16.98 -4.76
N GLU A 203 -12.27 -17.60 -4.11
CA GLU A 203 -11.18 -18.37 -4.74
C GLU A 203 -11.31 -19.87 -4.42
N PRO A 204 -12.16 -20.66 -5.13
CA PRO A 204 -12.39 -22.07 -4.80
C PRO A 204 -11.11 -22.91 -4.66
N LYS A 205 -10.13 -22.70 -5.55
CA LYS A 205 -8.84 -23.40 -5.54
C LYS A 205 -7.95 -23.08 -4.33
N LEU A 206 -8.18 -21.95 -3.67
CA LEU A 206 -7.52 -21.56 -2.42
C LEU A 206 -8.32 -22.06 -1.21
N TYR A 207 -9.64 -21.85 -1.22
CA TYR A 207 -10.54 -22.35 -0.18
C TYR A 207 -10.44 -23.86 0.01
N ASP A 208 -10.55 -24.65 -1.06
CA ASP A 208 -10.50 -26.12 -0.99
C ASP A 208 -9.16 -26.62 -0.44
N ALA A 209 -8.06 -25.95 -0.78
CA ALA A 209 -6.71 -26.28 -0.31
C ALA A 209 -6.46 -25.91 1.17
N CYS A 210 -7.22 -24.95 1.70
CA CYS A 210 -7.08 -24.43 3.06
C CYS A 210 -8.25 -24.80 4.00
N LYS A 211 -9.26 -25.53 3.52
CA LYS A 211 -10.53 -25.77 4.24
C LYS A 211 -10.34 -26.38 5.64
N THR A 212 -9.45 -27.35 5.78
CA THR A 212 -9.10 -27.98 7.07
C THR A 212 -8.40 -27.04 8.03
N ASP A 213 -7.56 -26.17 7.48
CA ASP A 213 -6.69 -25.28 8.22
C ASP A 213 -7.49 -24.08 8.74
N ILE A 214 -8.45 -23.59 7.94
CA ILE A 214 -9.47 -22.62 8.36
C ILE A 214 -10.21 -23.13 9.60
N THR A 215 -10.70 -24.38 9.59
CA THR A 215 -11.48 -24.93 10.70
C THR A 215 -10.66 -25.26 11.95
N SER A 216 -9.36 -25.54 11.81
CA SER A 216 -8.51 -25.94 12.93
C SER A 216 -7.67 -24.80 13.53
N ILE A 217 -7.29 -23.81 12.72
CA ILE A 217 -6.38 -22.72 13.08
C ILE A 217 -7.10 -21.37 13.15
N CYS A 218 -8.12 -21.14 12.31
CA CYS A 218 -8.89 -19.88 12.25
C CYS A 218 -10.39 -20.04 12.60
N PRO A 219 -10.81 -20.85 13.60
CA PRO A 219 -12.22 -21.25 13.78
C PRO A 219 -13.18 -20.10 14.14
N ASN A 220 -12.69 -19.02 14.77
CA ASN A 220 -13.50 -17.91 15.26
C ASN A 220 -13.30 -16.61 14.46
N ILE A 221 -12.77 -16.70 13.24
CA ILE A 221 -12.50 -15.55 12.38
C ILE A 221 -13.66 -15.37 11.38
N PRO A 222 -14.20 -14.15 11.17
CA PRO A 222 -15.26 -13.94 10.19
C PRO A 222 -14.78 -14.13 8.75
N PHE A 223 -15.68 -14.52 7.86
CA PHE A 223 -15.48 -14.44 6.42
C PHE A 223 -15.66 -12.99 5.92
N GLY A 224 -15.13 -12.69 4.72
CA GLY A 224 -15.04 -11.33 4.20
C GLY A 224 -13.93 -10.49 4.81
N ASN A 225 -13.79 -9.24 4.35
CA ASN A 225 -12.79 -8.26 4.77
C ASN A 225 -11.31 -8.76 4.78
N ALA A 226 -11.01 -9.82 4.02
CA ALA A 226 -9.78 -10.63 3.99
C ALA A 226 -9.33 -11.24 5.34
N GLN A 227 -10.22 -11.35 6.34
CA GLN A 227 -9.83 -11.73 7.70
C GLN A 227 -9.30 -13.16 7.82
N ILE A 228 -9.95 -14.14 7.16
CA ILE A 228 -9.46 -15.53 7.09
C ILE A 228 -8.09 -15.59 6.41
N ILE A 229 -7.93 -14.87 5.30
CA ILE A 229 -6.69 -14.83 4.52
C ILE A 229 -5.54 -14.28 5.38
N GLU A 230 -5.77 -13.21 6.13
CA GLU A 230 -4.77 -12.66 7.06
C GLU A 230 -4.44 -13.61 8.23
N CYS A 231 -5.43 -14.35 8.76
CA CYS A 231 -5.19 -15.38 9.79
C CYS A 231 -4.28 -16.53 9.27
N LEU A 232 -4.54 -17.01 8.04
CA LEU A 232 -3.71 -18.02 7.40
C LEU A 232 -2.29 -17.50 7.10
N LYS A 233 -2.16 -16.25 6.63
CA LYS A 233 -0.87 -15.56 6.43
C LYS A 233 -0.06 -15.33 7.71
N GLU A 234 -0.70 -15.26 8.87
CA GLU A 234 -0.03 -15.19 10.18
C GLU A 234 0.34 -16.58 10.70
N SER A 235 -0.48 -17.59 10.43
CA SER A 235 -0.35 -18.94 11.00
C SER A 235 0.46 -19.93 10.15
N LYS A 236 1.22 -19.43 9.17
CA LYS A 236 1.92 -20.21 8.12
C LYS A 236 2.60 -21.50 8.56
N LYS A 237 3.27 -21.49 9.72
CA LYS A 237 4.05 -22.62 10.25
C LYS A 237 3.18 -23.79 10.75
N GLN A 238 1.88 -23.56 10.90
CA GLN A 238 0.89 -24.54 11.35
C GLN A 238 0.00 -25.06 10.19
N LEU A 239 0.08 -24.42 9.00
CA LEU A 239 -0.71 -24.81 7.84
C LEU A 239 -0.28 -26.18 7.28
N SER A 240 -1.23 -26.88 6.67
CA SER A 240 -0.96 -28.00 5.78
C SER A 240 -0.03 -27.58 4.62
N PRO A 241 0.80 -28.49 4.07
CA PRO A 241 1.68 -28.16 2.95
C PRO A 241 0.92 -27.59 1.73
N THR A 242 -0.29 -28.09 1.48
CA THR A 242 -1.17 -27.62 0.39
C THR A 242 -1.67 -26.21 0.59
N CYS A 243 -2.17 -25.87 1.79
CA CYS A 243 -2.59 -24.50 2.08
C CYS A 243 -1.39 -23.55 2.13
N HIS A 244 -0.29 -23.96 2.76
CA HIS A 244 0.94 -23.18 2.86
C HIS A 244 1.45 -22.76 1.48
N GLN A 245 1.55 -23.69 0.53
CA GLN A 245 1.97 -23.40 -0.86
C GLN A 245 1.02 -22.39 -1.54
N LYS A 246 -0.30 -22.52 -1.34
CA LYS A 246 -1.29 -21.62 -1.93
C LYS A 246 -1.24 -20.21 -1.32
N ILE A 247 -1.15 -20.10 0.01
CA ILE A 247 -1.02 -18.83 0.72
C ILE A 247 0.31 -18.13 0.38
N PHE A 248 1.40 -18.88 0.29
CA PHE A 248 2.68 -18.35 -0.17
C PHE A 248 2.59 -17.80 -1.61
N LYS A 249 1.88 -18.53 -2.49
CA LYS A 249 1.67 -18.09 -3.88
C LYS A 249 0.77 -16.86 -3.99
N LEU A 250 -0.26 -16.74 -3.16
CA LEU A 250 -1.08 -15.54 -3.02
C LEU A 250 -0.22 -14.34 -2.60
N GLN A 251 0.61 -14.51 -1.57
CA GLN A 251 1.51 -13.45 -1.12
C GLN A 251 2.59 -13.07 -2.15
N GLU A 252 3.09 -14.00 -2.95
CA GLU A 252 3.98 -13.67 -4.07
C GLU A 252 3.27 -12.75 -5.09
N THR A 253 1.98 -12.99 -5.36
CA THR A 253 1.15 -12.15 -6.23
C THR A 253 0.91 -10.76 -5.61
N GLU A 254 0.45 -10.69 -4.35
CA GLU A 254 0.22 -9.43 -3.62
C GLU A 254 1.50 -8.57 -3.49
N MET A 255 2.66 -9.18 -3.31
CA MET A 255 3.93 -8.46 -3.23
C MET A 255 4.39 -7.93 -4.60
N MET A 256 4.03 -8.60 -5.69
CA MET A 256 4.29 -8.14 -7.06
C MET A 256 3.34 -7.02 -7.50
N ASP A 257 2.10 -7.01 -6.99
CA ASP A 257 1.05 -6.05 -7.32
C ASP A 257 0.26 -5.64 -6.06
N PRO A 258 0.67 -4.58 -5.34
CA PRO A 258 0.07 -4.17 -4.06
C PRO A 258 -1.41 -3.77 -4.14
N GLU A 259 -1.96 -3.52 -5.33
CA GLU A 259 -3.40 -3.29 -5.51
C GLU A 259 -4.24 -4.54 -5.23
N LEU A 260 -3.68 -5.74 -5.38
CA LEU A 260 -4.37 -7.01 -5.12
C LEU A 260 -4.38 -7.40 -3.63
N ASP A 261 -3.70 -6.63 -2.77
CA ASP A 261 -3.76 -6.80 -1.33
C ASP A 261 -4.95 -6.02 -0.76
N TYR A 262 -6.12 -6.66 -0.74
CA TYR A 262 -7.36 -6.09 -0.18
C TYR A 262 -7.16 -5.44 1.19
N THR A 263 -6.39 -6.07 2.08
CA THR A 263 -6.21 -5.55 3.44
C THR A 263 -5.37 -4.28 3.43
N LEU A 264 -4.29 -4.23 2.64
CA LEU A 264 -3.50 -3.02 2.45
C LEU A 264 -4.34 -1.90 1.82
N MET A 265 -5.03 -2.18 0.72
CA MET A 265 -5.81 -1.18 -0.01
C MET A 265 -6.96 -0.62 0.83
N ARG A 266 -7.68 -1.48 1.58
CA ARG A 266 -8.76 -1.05 2.48
C ARG A 266 -8.23 -0.24 3.68
N VAL A 267 -7.22 -0.75 4.39
CA VAL A 267 -6.71 -0.09 5.61
C VAL A 267 -5.95 1.19 5.29
N CYS A 268 -5.23 1.25 4.16
CA CYS A 268 -4.46 2.43 3.76
C CYS A 268 -5.19 3.36 2.77
N LYS A 269 -6.45 3.11 2.38
CA LYS A 269 -7.21 3.88 1.37
C LYS A 269 -7.02 5.40 1.46
N GLN A 270 -7.20 5.97 2.66
CA GLN A 270 -7.05 7.41 2.90
C GLN A 270 -5.59 7.89 2.82
N MET A 271 -4.62 7.07 3.24
CA MET A 271 -3.20 7.38 3.16
C MET A 271 -2.68 7.29 1.72
N ILE A 272 -3.17 6.33 0.94
CA ILE A 272 -2.90 6.21 -0.50
C ILE A 272 -3.41 7.47 -1.22
N LYS A 273 -4.68 7.86 -1.00
CA LYS A 273 -5.25 9.09 -1.58
C LYS A 273 -4.48 10.36 -1.16
N ARG A 274 -3.93 10.41 0.06
CA ARG A 274 -3.22 11.58 0.60
C ARG A 274 -1.77 11.71 0.15
N PHE A 275 -1.04 10.60 0.01
CA PHE A 275 0.41 10.60 -0.20
C PHE A 275 0.84 10.01 -1.55
N CYS A 276 -0.01 9.21 -2.20
CA CYS A 276 0.35 8.36 -3.33
C CYS A 276 -0.64 8.46 -4.50
N SER A 277 -1.39 9.57 -4.61
CA SER A 277 -2.40 9.84 -5.65
C SER A 277 -1.90 9.60 -7.07
N ASP A 278 -0.67 10.02 -7.35
CA ASP A 278 -0.05 10.02 -8.67
C ASP A 278 1.04 8.94 -8.81
N THR A 279 1.02 7.93 -7.92
CA THR A 279 2.01 6.85 -7.90
C THR A 279 1.54 5.68 -8.76
N ASP A 280 2.44 5.12 -9.57
CA ASP A 280 2.17 3.87 -10.30
C ASP A 280 1.74 2.76 -9.31
N PRO A 281 0.64 2.04 -9.58
CA PRO A 281 0.13 0.94 -8.75
C PRO A 281 1.17 0.02 -8.11
N LYS A 282 2.17 -0.41 -8.89
CA LYS A 282 3.20 -1.36 -8.46
C LYS A 282 4.13 -0.77 -7.40
N ASN A 283 4.14 0.56 -7.26
CA ASN A 283 4.95 1.33 -6.34
C ASN A 283 4.15 1.90 -5.15
N ILE A 284 2.83 1.63 -5.02
CA ILE A 284 2.01 2.12 -3.89
C ILE A 284 2.63 1.74 -2.55
N LEU A 285 3.03 0.47 -2.37
CA LEU A 285 3.68 0.01 -1.14
C LEU A 285 5.02 0.74 -0.87
N LEU A 286 5.77 1.09 -1.92
CA LEU A 286 7.02 1.86 -1.79
C LEU A 286 6.75 3.31 -1.36
N CYS A 287 5.75 3.97 -1.94
CA CYS A 287 5.31 5.30 -1.52
C CYS A 287 4.81 5.32 -0.06
N LEU A 288 4.01 4.31 0.33
CA LEU A 288 3.56 4.15 1.71
C LEU A 288 4.73 3.92 2.68
N LYS A 289 5.73 3.10 2.31
CA LYS A 289 6.97 2.91 3.09
C LYS A 289 7.72 4.22 3.33
N GLN A 290 7.87 5.06 2.29
CA GLN A 290 8.53 6.37 2.40
C GLN A 290 7.79 7.32 3.36
N ASN A 291 6.45 7.31 3.33
CA ASN A 291 5.62 8.19 4.15
C ASN A 291 5.29 7.62 5.55
N LYS A 292 5.62 6.35 5.84
CA LYS A 292 5.31 5.59 7.08
C LYS A 292 5.58 6.33 8.40
N ASN A 293 6.59 7.20 8.42
CA ASN A 293 7.06 7.89 9.61
C ASN A 293 6.55 9.33 9.78
N THR A 294 5.76 9.84 8.83
CA THR A 294 5.05 11.11 8.97
C THR A 294 4.06 11.08 10.14
N GLU A 295 3.82 12.24 10.77
CA GLU A 295 2.94 12.34 11.95
C GLU A 295 1.46 12.20 11.58
N THR A 296 1.11 12.49 10.33
CA THR A 296 -0.22 12.36 9.74
C THR A 296 -0.51 10.98 9.15
N MET A 297 0.41 10.01 9.31
CA MET A 297 0.19 8.62 8.90
C MET A 297 -0.75 7.91 9.88
N ASP A 298 -1.83 7.34 9.36
CA ASP A 298 -2.78 6.56 10.16
C ASP A 298 -2.09 5.38 10.88
N PRO A 299 -2.32 5.16 12.20
CA PRO A 299 -1.68 4.09 12.95
C PRO A 299 -1.97 2.66 12.44
N LYS A 300 -3.17 2.39 11.93
CA LYS A 300 -3.55 1.06 11.40
C LYS A 300 -2.86 0.82 10.05
N CYS A 301 -2.85 1.83 9.17
CA CYS A 301 -2.07 1.77 7.92
C CYS A 301 -0.58 1.62 8.21
N LYS A 302 -0.02 2.35 9.20
CA LYS A 302 1.37 2.19 9.63
C LYS A 302 1.69 0.77 10.11
N GLN A 303 0.80 0.15 10.87
CA GLN A 303 0.92 -1.25 11.27
C GLN A 303 0.88 -2.19 10.05
N MET A 304 -0.03 -1.95 9.10
CA MET A 304 -0.15 -2.74 7.87
C MET A 304 1.11 -2.66 7.00
N ILE A 305 1.63 -1.45 6.74
CA ILE A 305 2.92 -1.23 6.05
C ILE A 305 4.04 -2.00 6.74
N THR A 306 4.08 -1.97 8.09
CA THR A 306 5.07 -2.75 8.86
C THR A 306 4.90 -4.25 8.63
N LYS A 307 3.68 -4.79 8.70
CA LYS A 307 3.38 -6.21 8.45
C LYS A 307 3.84 -6.66 7.06
N ARG A 308 3.64 -5.82 6.04
CA ARG A 308 4.09 -6.11 4.67
C ARG A 308 5.61 -5.99 4.52
N GLN A 309 6.26 -4.99 5.13
CA GLN A 309 7.74 -4.93 5.20
C GLN A 309 8.35 -6.17 5.87
N ILE A 310 7.74 -6.68 6.94
CA ILE A 310 8.18 -7.93 7.59
C ILE A 310 8.06 -9.10 6.61
N THR A 311 6.94 -9.21 5.91
CA THR A 311 6.67 -10.28 4.93
C THR A 311 7.65 -10.25 3.74
N GLN A 312 8.02 -9.06 3.26
CA GLN A 312 9.10 -8.90 2.27
C GLN A 312 10.45 -9.43 2.79
N ASN A 313 10.67 -9.37 4.10
CA ASN A 313 11.95 -9.73 4.73
C ASN A 313 11.98 -11.16 5.30
N THR A 314 10.88 -11.92 5.23
CA THR A 314 10.84 -13.35 5.59
C THR A 314 11.25 -14.29 4.46
N ASP A 315 11.14 -13.89 3.19
CA ASP A 315 11.63 -14.70 2.06
C ASP A 315 12.00 -13.79 0.87
N TYR A 316 13.12 -14.07 0.21
CA TYR A 316 13.58 -13.25 -0.92
C TYR A 316 12.61 -13.27 -2.11
N ARG A 317 11.77 -14.31 -2.23
CA ARG A 317 10.74 -14.44 -3.28
C ARG A 317 9.60 -13.44 -3.06
N LEU A 318 9.34 -13.04 -1.81
CA LEU A 318 8.32 -12.07 -1.40
C LEU A 318 8.82 -10.61 -1.46
N ASN A 319 10.09 -10.37 -1.79
CA ASN A 319 10.59 -9.03 -2.10
C ASN A 319 10.92 -8.93 -3.60
N PRO A 320 10.04 -8.34 -4.43
CA PRO A 320 10.21 -8.32 -5.89
C PRO A 320 11.39 -7.45 -6.33
N ILE A 321 11.66 -6.35 -5.61
CA ILE A 321 12.76 -5.43 -5.91
C ILE A 321 14.10 -6.13 -5.65
N LEU A 322 14.23 -6.83 -4.52
CA LEU A 322 15.39 -7.63 -4.18
C LEU A 322 15.58 -8.80 -5.16
N ARG A 323 14.52 -9.57 -5.43
CA ARG A 323 14.56 -10.70 -6.38
C ARG A 323 15.00 -10.27 -7.78
N LYS A 324 14.51 -9.13 -8.27
CA LYS A 324 14.91 -8.55 -9.57
C LYS A 324 16.37 -8.08 -9.53
N SER A 325 16.74 -7.33 -8.50
CA SER A 325 18.06 -6.69 -8.40
C SER A 325 19.19 -7.68 -8.10
N CYS A 326 18.91 -8.73 -7.32
CA CYS A 326 19.86 -9.76 -6.88
C CYS A 326 19.77 -11.08 -7.67
N LYS A 327 19.09 -11.09 -8.84
CA LYS A 327 18.82 -12.29 -9.64
C LYS A 327 20.06 -13.15 -9.93
N ALA A 328 21.22 -12.52 -10.15
CA ALA A 328 22.49 -13.21 -10.39
C ALA A 328 23.27 -13.51 -9.10
N ASP A 329 23.10 -12.71 -8.05
CA ASP A 329 23.87 -12.78 -6.81
C ASP A 329 23.32 -13.84 -5.84
N ILE A 330 21.99 -14.02 -5.81
CA ILE A 330 21.30 -15.05 -5.01
C ILE A 330 21.85 -16.47 -5.26
N PRO A 331 21.85 -16.99 -6.51
CA PRO A 331 22.45 -18.29 -6.79
C PRO A 331 23.96 -18.27 -6.53
N LYS A 332 24.67 -17.23 -6.97
CA LYS A 332 26.13 -17.14 -6.84
C LYS A 332 26.64 -17.21 -5.39
N PHE A 333 25.94 -16.57 -4.44
CA PHE A 333 26.40 -16.45 -3.05
C PHE A 333 25.68 -17.37 -2.07
N CYS A 334 24.43 -17.75 -2.37
CA CYS A 334 23.55 -18.47 -1.43
C CYS A 334 23.08 -19.84 -1.97
N GLN A 335 23.73 -20.39 -3.01
CA GLN A 335 23.37 -21.68 -3.62
C GLN A 335 23.19 -22.81 -2.60
N THR A 336 24.03 -22.87 -1.57
CA THR A 336 23.97 -23.91 -0.52
C THR A 336 22.67 -23.85 0.30
N ILE A 337 22.12 -22.66 0.51
CA ILE A 337 20.83 -22.47 1.19
C ILE A 337 19.69 -22.87 0.26
N ILE A 338 19.78 -22.51 -1.02
CA ILE A 338 18.76 -22.83 -2.04
C ILE A 338 18.70 -24.34 -2.28
N ASN A 339 19.84 -25.01 -2.46
CA ASN A 339 19.91 -26.46 -2.72
C ASN A 339 19.42 -27.31 -1.55
N ASN A 340 19.50 -26.80 -0.31
CA ASN A 340 19.04 -27.50 0.89
C ASN A 340 17.56 -27.28 1.19
N ALA A 341 16.88 -26.39 0.45
CA ALA A 341 15.47 -26.11 0.61
C ALA A 341 14.62 -26.95 -0.34
N ARG A 342 13.41 -27.30 0.09
CA ARG A 342 12.36 -27.78 -0.80
C ARG A 342 11.67 -26.56 -1.41
N ASP A 343 11.22 -26.66 -2.66
CA ASP A 343 10.59 -25.51 -3.37
C ASP A 343 9.45 -24.88 -2.55
N ASP A 344 8.68 -25.70 -1.83
CA ASP A 344 7.52 -25.31 -1.04
C ASP A 344 7.83 -24.85 0.40
N THR A 345 9.10 -24.84 0.83
CA THR A 345 9.49 -24.34 2.16
C THR A 345 9.93 -22.88 2.12
N GLU A 346 9.38 -22.05 3.00
CA GLU A 346 9.89 -20.68 3.25
C GLU A 346 11.33 -20.71 3.77
N LEU A 347 12.14 -19.76 3.33
CA LEU A 347 13.55 -19.69 3.67
C LEU A 347 13.83 -18.85 4.93
N GLU A 348 12.81 -18.43 5.67
CA GLU A 348 12.87 -17.69 6.96
C GLU A 348 13.96 -16.58 7.02
N GLY A 349 14.12 -15.82 5.93
CA GLY A 349 15.10 -14.74 5.81
C GLY A 349 16.56 -15.20 5.63
N LEU A 350 16.85 -16.50 5.54
CA LEU A 350 18.20 -17.06 5.41
C LEU A 350 18.95 -16.55 4.17
N VAL A 351 18.29 -16.49 3.01
CA VAL A 351 18.90 -15.93 1.78
C VAL A 351 19.18 -14.43 1.93
N ILE A 352 18.26 -13.69 2.55
CA ILE A 352 18.45 -12.26 2.84
C ILE A 352 19.62 -12.05 3.80
N SER A 353 19.73 -12.89 4.84
CA SER A 353 20.86 -12.87 5.78
C SER A 353 22.18 -13.27 5.11
N CYS A 354 22.16 -14.24 4.21
CA CYS A 354 23.32 -14.64 3.40
C CYS A 354 23.79 -13.50 2.49
N LEU A 355 22.90 -12.81 1.78
CA LEU A 355 23.24 -11.63 0.98
C LEU A 355 23.83 -10.52 1.86
N LYS A 356 23.16 -10.19 2.99
CA LYS A 356 23.65 -9.21 3.98
C LYS A 356 25.08 -9.51 4.42
N LEU A 357 25.37 -10.75 4.84
CA LEU A 357 26.71 -11.19 5.24
C LEU A 357 27.71 -11.17 4.08
N LYS A 358 27.35 -11.66 2.88
CA LYS A 358 28.28 -11.75 1.76
C LYS A 358 28.65 -10.39 1.16
N TYR A 359 27.77 -9.39 1.23
CA TYR A 359 28.14 -8.02 0.91
C TYR A 359 28.99 -7.37 2.01
N ALA A 360 28.79 -7.72 3.29
CA ALA A 360 29.67 -7.29 4.38
C ALA A 360 31.09 -7.90 4.21
N ASP A 361 31.19 -9.21 3.97
CA ASP A 361 32.45 -9.91 3.67
C ASP A 361 33.20 -9.25 2.50
N GLN A 362 32.50 -8.98 1.40
CA GLN A 362 33.11 -8.33 0.22
C GLN A 362 33.60 -6.93 0.53
N ILE A 363 32.82 -6.12 1.26
CA ILE A 363 33.22 -4.76 1.67
C ILE A 363 34.47 -4.83 2.58
N ASN A 364 34.49 -5.74 3.55
CA ASN A 364 35.63 -5.94 4.45
C ASN A 364 36.87 -6.48 3.73
N SER A 365 36.71 -7.31 2.70
CA SER A 365 37.84 -7.78 1.88
C SER A 365 38.39 -6.69 0.94
N LEU A 366 37.61 -5.64 0.65
CA LEU A 366 37.97 -4.58 -0.29
C LEU A 366 38.51 -3.31 0.37
N CYS A 367 38.16 -3.06 1.64
CA CYS A 367 38.57 -1.89 2.44
C CYS A 367 38.88 -2.25 3.90
N GLY A 368 39.44 -3.44 4.14
CA GLY A 368 39.62 -3.99 5.50
C GLY A 368 40.72 -3.32 6.32
N GLU A 369 41.79 -2.86 5.65
CA GLU A 369 42.90 -2.17 6.32
C GLU A 369 42.46 -0.75 6.74
N GLU A 370 41.73 -0.05 5.88
CA GLU A 370 41.17 1.27 6.17
C GLU A 370 40.04 1.17 7.21
N ALA A 371 39.18 0.14 7.16
CA ALA A 371 38.09 -0.04 8.12
C ALA A 371 38.57 -0.43 9.53
N ALA A 372 39.79 -0.94 9.68
CA ALA A 372 40.41 -1.26 10.96
C ALA A 372 41.06 -0.05 11.65
N ALA A 373 41.27 1.06 10.94
CA ALA A 373 41.76 2.30 11.53
C ALA A 373 40.72 2.91 12.47
N GLN A 374 41.11 3.22 13.71
CA GLN A 374 40.21 3.72 14.76
C GLN A 374 39.87 5.21 14.64
N GLU A 375 40.21 5.86 13.52
CA GLU A 375 39.96 7.28 13.27
C GLU A 375 38.90 7.49 12.17
N PRO A 376 38.06 8.54 12.27
CA PRO A 376 37.07 8.86 11.25
C PRO A 376 37.72 9.60 10.06
N THR A 377 38.60 8.93 9.32
CA THR A 377 39.25 9.51 8.13
C THR A 377 38.46 9.18 6.86
N GLY A 378 38.38 10.14 5.94
CA GLY A 378 37.72 9.98 4.64
C GLY A 378 38.36 8.94 3.71
N GLN A 379 39.44 8.28 4.15
CA GLN A 379 40.10 7.19 3.43
C GLN A 379 39.21 5.95 3.31
N VAL A 380 38.41 5.63 4.34
CA VAL A 380 37.43 4.54 4.26
C VAL A 380 36.34 4.89 3.24
N GLU A 381 35.87 6.14 3.26
CA GLU A 381 34.86 6.64 2.32
C GLU A 381 35.39 6.63 0.86
N GLU A 382 36.65 7.02 0.66
CA GLU A 382 37.29 7.03 -0.65
C GLU A 382 37.62 5.61 -1.16
N CYS A 383 38.13 4.73 -0.28
CA CYS A 383 38.27 3.31 -0.60
C CYS A 383 36.94 2.69 -1.01
N LEU A 384 35.87 2.99 -0.27
CA LEU A 384 34.53 2.53 -0.58
C LEU A 384 34.08 3.10 -1.94
N LYS A 385 34.20 4.41 -2.21
CA LYS A 385 33.86 5.01 -3.52
C LYS A 385 34.62 4.34 -4.68
N MET A 386 35.93 4.17 -4.54
CA MET A 386 36.81 3.61 -5.59
C MET A 386 36.62 2.10 -5.80
N ASN A 387 36.35 1.34 -4.74
CA ASN A 387 36.15 -0.12 -4.82
C ASN A 387 34.69 -0.55 -4.95
N LEU A 388 33.70 0.32 -4.69
CA LEU A 388 32.28 0.03 -4.93
C LEU A 388 32.02 -0.32 -6.40
N LEU A 389 32.69 0.39 -7.30
CA LEU A 389 32.59 0.22 -8.75
C LEU A 389 33.09 -1.16 -9.22
N LYS A 390 33.88 -1.87 -8.40
CA LYS A 390 34.36 -3.24 -8.70
C LYS A 390 33.31 -4.32 -8.38
N ILE A 391 32.23 -3.99 -7.67
CA ILE A 391 31.17 -4.93 -7.31
C ILE A 391 30.20 -5.06 -8.50
N LYS A 392 30.19 -6.23 -9.14
CA LYS A 392 29.47 -6.52 -10.41
C LYS A 392 27.93 -6.34 -10.39
N SER A 393 27.33 -5.99 -9.25
CA SER A 393 25.88 -5.84 -9.07
C SER A 393 25.54 -4.64 -8.16
N PRO A 394 25.57 -3.41 -8.69
CA PRO A 394 25.26 -2.20 -7.93
C PRO A 394 23.78 -2.16 -7.50
N GLY A 395 22.88 -2.74 -8.30
CA GLY A 395 21.44 -2.82 -7.99
C GLY A 395 21.17 -3.67 -6.75
N CYS A 396 21.68 -4.91 -6.71
CA CYS A 396 21.51 -5.77 -5.53
C CYS A 396 22.12 -5.14 -4.28
N LYS A 397 23.33 -4.58 -4.39
CA LYS A 397 23.99 -3.89 -3.28
C LYS A 397 23.15 -2.73 -2.73
N LYS A 398 22.59 -1.88 -3.61
CA LYS A 398 21.72 -0.77 -3.19
C LYS A 398 20.51 -1.27 -2.40
N GLU A 399 19.86 -2.34 -2.86
CA GLU A 399 18.68 -2.87 -2.17
C GLU A 399 19.04 -3.53 -0.83
N VAL A 400 20.12 -4.32 -0.76
CA VAL A 400 20.61 -4.87 0.52
C VAL A 400 20.95 -3.76 1.51
N LEU A 401 21.55 -2.65 1.06
CA LEU A 401 21.82 -1.47 1.91
C LEU A 401 20.53 -0.74 2.34
N ASN A 402 19.52 -0.63 1.47
CA ASN A 402 18.21 -0.08 1.83
C ASN A 402 17.56 -0.89 2.96
N MET A 403 17.54 -2.22 2.84
CA MET A 403 17.01 -3.12 3.87
C MET A 403 17.70 -2.96 5.23
N LEU A 404 18.99 -2.57 5.23
CA LEU A 404 19.74 -2.29 6.46
C LEU A 404 19.43 -0.91 7.04
N LYS A 405 19.22 0.10 6.20
CA LYS A 405 18.71 1.41 6.65
C LYS A 405 17.29 1.27 7.24
N GLU A 406 16.43 0.46 6.63
CA GLU A 406 15.08 0.16 7.15
C GLU A 406 15.13 -0.58 8.50
N SER A 407 15.97 -1.62 8.65
CA SER A 407 16.07 -2.35 9.92
C SER A 407 16.63 -1.53 11.09
N LYS A 408 17.47 -0.51 10.79
CA LYS A 408 17.94 0.43 11.83
C LYS A 408 16.82 1.32 12.36
N ALA A 409 15.86 1.69 11.50
CA ALA A 409 14.73 2.52 11.87
C ALA A 409 13.62 1.75 12.62
N ASP A 410 13.56 0.42 12.48
CA ASP A 410 12.49 -0.40 13.07
C ASP A 410 12.92 -1.89 13.18
N ILE A 411 13.18 -2.39 14.39
CA ILE A 411 13.74 -3.75 14.60
C ILE A 411 12.85 -4.85 14.01
N PHE A 412 11.53 -4.67 14.06
CA PHE A 412 10.56 -5.65 13.58
C PHE A 412 10.76 -6.00 12.11
N VAL A 413 11.24 -5.04 11.30
CA VAL A 413 11.51 -5.20 9.88
C VAL A 413 12.70 -6.14 9.61
N ASP A 414 13.52 -6.48 10.62
CA ASP A 414 14.50 -7.59 10.55
C ASP A 414 14.02 -8.75 11.44
N PRO A 415 13.13 -9.66 10.94
CA PRO A 415 12.54 -10.72 11.76
C PRO A 415 13.59 -11.66 12.37
N VAL A 416 14.73 -11.83 11.70
CA VAL A 416 15.87 -12.64 12.15
C VAL A 416 16.55 -12.02 13.37
N LEU A 417 16.69 -10.69 13.43
CA LEU A 417 17.20 -9.96 14.60
C LEU A 417 16.14 -9.84 15.70
N HIS A 418 14.92 -9.45 15.34
CA HIS A 418 13.81 -9.29 16.29
C HIS A 418 13.54 -10.60 17.07
N THR A 419 13.50 -11.75 16.39
CA THR A 419 13.27 -13.04 17.05
C THR A 419 14.39 -13.39 18.03
N ALA A 420 15.65 -13.10 17.69
CA ALA A 420 16.79 -13.36 18.57
C ALA A 420 16.82 -12.42 19.79
N CYS A 421 16.37 -11.18 19.63
CA CYS A 421 16.34 -10.16 20.69
C CYS A 421 14.98 -10.03 21.39
N ALA A 422 13.97 -10.86 21.08
CA ALA A 422 12.60 -10.69 21.57
C ALA A 422 12.51 -10.74 23.11
N LEU A 423 13.30 -11.62 23.74
CA LEU A 423 13.39 -11.68 25.20
C LEU A 423 14.15 -10.47 25.77
N ASP A 424 15.26 -10.06 25.16
CA ASP A 424 16.02 -8.90 25.61
C ASP A 424 15.21 -7.60 25.52
N ILE A 425 14.44 -7.40 24.43
CA ILE A 425 13.50 -6.28 24.30
C ILE A 425 12.47 -6.30 25.44
N LYS A 426 11.91 -7.47 25.76
CA LYS A 426 10.92 -7.62 26.83
C LYS A 426 11.48 -7.33 28.23
N HIS A 427 12.77 -7.58 28.48
CA HIS A 427 13.38 -7.36 29.81
C HIS A 427 14.04 -5.99 29.95
N HIS A 428 14.66 -5.46 28.89
CA HIS A 428 15.46 -4.23 28.94
C HIS A 428 14.80 -3.02 28.25
N CYS A 429 13.95 -3.25 27.24
CA CYS A 429 13.37 -2.19 26.40
C CYS A 429 11.82 -2.15 26.46
N ALA A 430 11.20 -2.77 27.48
CA ALA A 430 9.74 -2.95 27.56
C ALA A 430 8.94 -1.64 27.50
N ALA A 431 9.45 -0.58 28.12
CA ALA A 431 8.82 0.75 28.13
C ALA A 431 9.09 1.56 26.86
N ILE A 432 9.90 1.05 25.92
CA ILE A 432 10.33 1.79 24.73
C ILE A 432 9.40 1.46 23.55
N PRO A 433 8.58 2.42 23.07
CA PRO A 433 7.65 2.16 21.99
C PRO A 433 8.36 1.93 20.64
N PRO A 434 7.82 1.04 19.78
CA PRO A 434 8.43 0.59 18.53
C PRO A 434 8.59 1.72 17.48
N GLY A 435 9.41 1.48 16.45
CA GLY A 435 9.72 2.46 15.40
C GLY A 435 10.57 3.67 15.85
N LYS A 436 10.88 4.55 14.88
CA LYS A 436 11.81 5.69 15.03
C LYS A 436 13.20 5.30 15.60
N GLY A 437 13.63 4.05 15.40
CA GLY A 437 14.90 3.51 15.89
C GLY A 437 14.99 3.26 17.40
N ARG A 438 13.97 3.61 18.20
CA ARG A 438 14.08 3.69 19.67
C ARG A 438 14.47 2.37 20.35
N GLN A 439 13.84 1.26 19.94
CA GLN A 439 14.19 -0.06 20.45
C GLN A 439 15.57 -0.54 19.98
N MET A 440 16.03 -0.11 18.79
CA MET A 440 17.42 -0.35 18.37
C MET A 440 18.39 0.43 19.26
N SER A 441 18.16 1.72 19.51
CA SER A 441 19.00 2.52 20.42
C SER A 441 19.12 1.87 21.80
N CYS A 442 18.00 1.48 22.41
CA CYS A 442 17.97 0.77 23.69
C CYS A 442 18.82 -0.52 23.67
N LEU A 443 18.70 -1.35 22.63
CA LEU A 443 19.51 -2.57 22.51
C LEU A 443 21.00 -2.28 22.28
N ILE A 444 21.35 -1.22 21.56
CA ILE A 444 22.74 -0.82 21.32
C ILE A 444 23.38 -0.29 22.61
N GLU A 445 22.66 0.51 23.39
CA GLU A 445 23.07 0.96 24.73
C GLU A 445 23.24 -0.24 25.68
N ALA A 446 22.28 -1.16 25.71
CA ALA A 446 22.34 -2.41 26.47
C ALA A 446 23.47 -3.38 26.04
N LEU A 447 23.96 -3.28 24.79
CA LEU A 447 25.11 -4.05 24.31
C LEU A 447 26.45 -3.45 24.78
N GLN A 448 26.50 -2.12 24.96
CA GLN A 448 27.67 -1.37 25.40
C GLN A 448 27.80 -1.33 26.93
N ASP A 449 26.69 -1.40 27.66
CA ASP A 449 26.70 -1.51 29.12
C ASP A 449 27.24 -2.86 29.60
N LYS A 450 28.22 -2.83 30.51
CA LYS A 450 28.81 -4.02 31.13
C LYS A 450 27.90 -4.66 32.18
N MET A 451 26.90 -3.92 32.69
CA MET A 451 25.94 -4.40 33.68
C MET A 451 24.76 -5.16 33.04
N VAL A 452 24.47 -4.92 31.75
CA VAL A 452 23.38 -5.57 31.02
C VAL A 452 23.92 -6.79 30.27
N ARG A 453 23.23 -7.92 30.41
CA ARG A 453 23.62 -9.19 29.77
C ARG A 453 22.54 -9.67 28.81
N LEU A 454 22.62 -9.18 27.57
CA LEU A 454 21.82 -9.67 26.45
C LEU A 454 22.02 -11.17 26.20
N GLN A 455 21.02 -11.83 25.61
CA GLN A 455 21.14 -13.23 25.20
C GLN A 455 22.26 -13.41 24.16
N PRO A 456 23.00 -14.55 24.16
CA PRO A 456 24.13 -14.75 23.25
C PRO A 456 23.79 -14.58 21.77
N GLU A 457 22.60 -15.05 21.36
CA GLU A 457 22.16 -14.97 19.96
C GLU A 457 21.73 -13.54 19.58
N CYS A 458 21.06 -12.80 20.47
CA CYS A 458 20.79 -11.38 20.28
C CYS A 458 22.10 -10.60 20.18
N LYS A 459 23.01 -10.77 21.16
CA LYS A 459 24.30 -10.10 21.21
C LYS A 459 25.11 -10.30 19.92
N LYS A 460 25.19 -11.54 19.44
CA LYS A 460 25.87 -11.87 18.17
C LYS A 460 25.23 -11.17 16.98
N ARG A 461 23.93 -11.39 16.75
CA ARG A 461 23.21 -10.82 15.58
C ARG A 461 23.15 -9.29 15.62
N LEU A 462 23.10 -8.69 16.81
CA LEU A 462 23.10 -7.24 16.99
C LEU A 462 24.47 -6.64 16.65
N GLN A 463 25.57 -7.32 17.03
CA GLN A 463 26.93 -6.93 16.62
C GLN A 463 27.09 -7.02 15.10
N ASP A 464 26.71 -8.15 14.48
CA ASP A 464 26.75 -8.33 13.01
C ASP A 464 26.03 -7.17 12.29
N ARG A 465 24.92 -6.68 12.85
CA ARG A 465 24.11 -5.58 12.29
C ARG A 465 24.72 -4.20 12.55
N LEU A 466 25.35 -3.97 13.70
CA LEU A 466 26.06 -2.73 14.00
C LEU A 466 27.23 -2.49 13.04
N ASP A 467 28.04 -3.52 12.82
CA ASP A 467 29.17 -3.48 11.89
C ASP A 467 28.65 -3.14 10.49
N MET A 468 27.63 -3.86 10.02
CA MET A 468 26.93 -3.61 8.75
C MET A 468 26.34 -2.20 8.61
N TRP A 469 25.78 -1.61 9.67
CA TRP A 469 25.29 -0.23 9.64
C TRP A 469 26.41 0.81 9.59
N SER A 470 27.57 0.53 10.17
CA SER A 470 28.74 1.40 10.05
C SER A 470 29.17 1.55 8.59
N TYR A 471 29.13 0.46 7.79
CA TYR A 471 29.37 0.51 6.36
C TYR A 471 28.21 1.18 5.61
N ALA A 472 26.95 0.88 5.92
CA ALA A 472 25.80 1.49 5.23
C ALA A 472 25.72 3.02 5.40
N ALA A 473 26.21 3.55 6.52
CA ALA A 473 26.35 4.99 6.76
C ALA A 473 27.48 5.62 5.94
N LYS A 474 28.60 4.91 5.75
CA LYS A 474 29.77 5.36 4.96
C LYS A 474 29.59 5.20 3.44
N VAL A 475 28.80 4.23 2.99
CA VAL A 475 28.64 3.85 1.57
C VAL A 475 27.52 4.60 0.86
N ALA A 476 26.52 5.10 1.59
CA ALA A 476 25.43 5.87 1.03
C ALA A 476 25.07 7.04 1.95
N PRO A 477 25.89 8.11 1.95
CA PRO A 477 25.55 9.37 2.60
C PRO A 477 24.28 9.99 1.96
N ALA A 478 23.79 11.08 2.54
CA ALA A 478 22.83 11.96 1.87
C ALA A 478 23.61 12.87 0.91
N ASP A 479 24.02 12.34 -0.24
CA ASP A 479 25.02 12.97 -1.14
C ASP A 479 24.57 14.27 -1.82
N GLY A 480 23.32 14.72 -1.59
CA GLY A 480 22.80 15.99 -2.10
C GLY A 480 22.24 16.89 -1.00
N PHE A 481 22.36 18.21 -1.18
CA PHE A 481 21.60 19.18 -0.39
C PHE A 481 20.09 18.94 -0.46
N SER A 482 19.58 18.34 -1.56
CA SER A 482 18.19 17.86 -1.70
C SER A 482 17.85 16.77 -0.69
N ASP A 483 18.72 15.78 -0.53
CA ASP A 483 18.49 14.61 0.32
C ASP A 483 18.69 14.98 1.79
N LEU A 484 19.67 15.84 2.07
CA LEU A 484 19.85 16.45 3.39
C LEU A 484 18.64 17.33 3.77
N ALA A 485 18.13 18.14 2.84
CA ALA A 485 16.90 18.90 3.05
C ALA A 485 15.69 17.98 3.27
N MET A 486 15.56 16.88 2.50
CA MET A 486 14.49 15.90 2.68
C MET A 486 14.59 15.19 4.04
N GLN A 487 15.79 14.86 4.51
CA GLN A 487 16.03 14.30 5.86
C GLN A 487 15.73 15.31 6.97
N VAL A 488 16.12 16.58 6.80
CA VAL A 488 15.79 17.66 7.75
C VAL A 488 14.28 17.92 7.78
N MET A 489 13.59 17.92 6.64
CA MET A 489 12.15 18.15 6.54
C MET A 489 11.28 16.96 6.96
N SER A 490 11.79 15.73 6.88
CA SER A 490 11.14 14.52 7.41
C SER A 490 11.44 14.26 8.89
N SER A 491 12.37 15.01 9.49
CA SER A 491 12.65 14.97 10.93
C SER A 491 11.47 15.54 11.74
N PRO A 492 11.08 14.92 12.88
CA PRO A 492 10.11 15.53 13.79
C PRO A 492 10.62 16.86 14.38
N SER A 493 11.94 17.05 14.44
CA SER A 493 12.57 18.29 14.91
C SER A 493 12.82 19.31 13.80
N LYS A 494 12.22 19.16 12.60
CA LYS A 494 12.45 20.02 11.43
C LYS A 494 12.36 21.52 11.75
N ASN A 495 11.38 21.95 12.54
CA ASN A 495 11.18 23.36 12.90
C ASN A 495 12.36 23.90 13.73
N TYR A 496 12.87 23.10 14.67
CA TYR A 496 14.04 23.44 15.47
C TYR A 496 15.31 23.51 14.60
N ILE A 497 15.55 22.49 13.77
CA ILE A 497 16.72 22.44 12.88
C ILE A 497 16.71 23.63 11.92
N LEU A 498 15.58 23.93 11.29
CA LEU A 498 15.41 25.10 10.42
C LEU A 498 15.61 26.41 11.17
N SER A 499 15.12 26.55 12.41
CA SER A 499 15.37 27.77 13.21
C SER A 499 16.85 27.95 13.54
N VAL A 500 17.58 26.87 13.87
CA VAL A 500 19.01 26.93 14.16
C VAL A 500 19.80 27.32 12.91
N VAL A 501 19.49 26.71 11.76
CA VAL A 501 20.11 27.05 10.47
C VAL A 501 19.86 28.51 10.11
N MET A 502 18.62 29.00 10.23
CA MET A 502 18.27 30.40 9.97
C MET A 502 19.03 31.36 10.88
N VAL A 503 19.08 31.09 12.20
CA VAL A 503 19.86 31.91 13.15
C VAL A 503 21.34 31.91 12.79
N SER A 504 21.94 30.75 12.45
CA SER A 504 23.34 30.68 12.02
C SER A 504 23.62 31.51 10.77
N VAL A 505 22.75 31.46 9.76
CA VAL A 505 22.86 32.29 8.54
C VAL A 505 22.73 33.78 8.87
N CYS A 506 21.78 34.16 9.74
CA CYS A 506 21.64 35.55 10.19
C CYS A 506 22.89 36.07 10.93
N VAL A 507 23.49 35.26 11.82
CA VAL A 507 24.73 35.63 12.53
C VAL A 507 25.90 35.80 11.56
N LEU A 508 26.06 34.88 10.60
CA LEU A 508 27.10 34.98 9.56
C LEU A 508 26.91 36.23 8.68
N PHE A 509 25.67 36.54 8.28
CA PHE A 509 25.36 37.71 7.48
C PHE A 509 25.61 39.03 8.25
N LEU A 510 25.18 39.11 9.51
CA LEU A 510 25.43 40.28 10.37
C LEU A 510 26.93 40.46 10.65
N GLY A 511 27.65 39.37 10.93
CA GLY A 511 29.12 39.38 11.05
C GLY A 511 29.80 39.88 9.77
N GLY A 512 29.39 39.37 8.61
CA GLY A 512 29.88 39.81 7.30
C GLY A 512 29.62 41.29 7.02
N LEU A 513 28.45 41.82 7.38
CA LEU A 513 28.12 43.25 7.26
C LEU A 513 28.95 44.13 8.20
N LEU A 514 29.20 43.68 9.44
CA LEU A 514 30.02 44.40 10.41
C LEU A 514 31.49 44.43 9.95
N CYS A 515 32.06 43.27 9.58
CA CYS A 515 33.41 43.19 9.02
C CYS A 515 33.55 44.03 7.74
N GLY A 516 32.59 43.94 6.80
CA GLY A 516 32.59 44.72 5.57
C GLY A 516 32.52 46.24 5.81
N ARG A 517 31.81 46.70 6.85
CA ARG A 517 31.79 48.11 7.28
C ARG A 517 33.12 48.54 7.90
N ILE A 518 33.75 47.69 8.70
CA ILE A 518 35.08 47.97 9.30
C ILE A 518 36.13 48.09 8.20
N THR A 519 36.21 47.14 7.26
CA THR A 519 37.18 47.18 6.15
C THR A 519 36.97 48.37 5.23
N LYS A 520 35.71 48.78 4.97
CA LYS A 520 35.39 50.02 4.22
C LYS A 520 35.74 51.31 4.97
N LYS A 521 35.77 51.29 6.30
CA LYS A 521 36.18 52.46 7.09
C LYS A 521 37.70 52.62 7.07
N VAL A 522 38.44 51.52 7.30
CA VAL A 522 39.91 51.50 7.26
C VAL A 522 40.47 51.90 5.88
N THR A 523 39.86 51.43 4.79
CA THR A 523 40.27 51.82 3.42
C THR A 523 39.94 53.28 3.05
N ARG A 524 39.03 53.95 3.77
CA ARG A 524 38.80 55.39 3.63
C ARG A 524 39.87 56.20 4.36
N GLU A 525 40.18 55.86 5.60
CA GLU A 525 41.22 56.57 6.37
C GLU A 525 42.64 56.39 5.82
N LEU A 526 42.89 55.34 5.02
CA LEU A 526 44.11 55.16 4.22
C LEU A 526 44.12 55.91 2.88
N LYS A 527 43.02 56.59 2.51
CA LYS A 527 42.90 57.37 1.27
C LYS A 527 42.83 58.88 1.51
N ASP A 528 42.42 59.30 2.71
CA ASP A 528 42.45 60.69 3.17
C ASP A 528 43.78 61.03 3.89
N ARG A 529 44.84 60.25 3.64
CA ARG A 529 46.18 60.36 4.23
C ARG A 529 47.26 60.24 3.14
#